data_AF-A0A537H615-F1
#
_entry.id   AF-A0A537H615-F1
#
_cell.length_a   1.000
_cell.length_b   1.000
_cell.length_c   1.000
_cell.angle_alpha   90.00
_cell.angle_beta   90.00
_cell.angle_gamma   90.00
#
_symmetry.space_group_name_H-M   'P 1'
#
loop_
_entity.id
_entity.type
_entity.pdbx_description
1 polymer ?
#
loop_
_entity_poly.entity_id
_entity_poly.type
_entity_poly.pdbx_seq_one_letter_code
_entity_poly.pdbx_strand_id
1 'polypeptide(L)'
;MSREPYVPGATTIGMVCKDGVLLASERRYAYGSFVMSKAAKKVFRITDKIGVACAGIVGDMQVLTREARAWMSIYQYERERQATVKNTAKLIANLLSSRRMFPFLAETIIAGVTEGKPELYVLDPIGSLLPDKFAAVGTGAQIAIGVLELEYNEELSLDQGEA
;
A
#
# COMPACT_ATOMS: atom_id res chain seq x y z
N MET A 1 -31.25 5.87 9.61
CA MET A 1 -29.84 5.51 9.89
C MET A 1 -29.46 4.39 8.95
N SER A 2 -28.71 4.68 7.89
CA SER A 2 -28.19 3.65 6.99
C SER A 2 -27.35 2.67 7.82
N ARG A 3 -27.76 1.40 7.81
CA ARG A 3 -27.11 0.27 8.47
C ARG A 3 -25.87 -0.21 7.70
N GLU A 4 -25.09 0.71 7.14
CA GLU A 4 -23.83 0.31 6.51
C GLU A 4 -22.73 0.31 7.57
N PRO A 5 -21.99 -0.79 7.71
CA PRO A 5 -20.85 -0.83 8.61
C PRO A 5 -19.85 0.24 8.18
N TYR A 6 -19.60 1.20 9.08
CA TYR A 6 -18.63 2.25 8.84
C TYR A 6 -17.22 1.66 8.86
N VAL A 7 -16.57 1.63 7.70
CA VAL A 7 -15.14 1.34 7.59
C VAL A 7 -14.42 2.71 7.54
N PRO A 8 -13.50 2.99 8.48
CA PRO A 8 -12.65 4.16 8.40
C PRO A 8 -11.98 4.25 7.03
N GLY A 9 -12.27 5.33 6.31
CA GLY A 9 -11.67 5.59 5.02
C GLY A 9 -10.22 6.05 5.14
N ALA A 10 -9.52 6.00 4.01
CA ALA A 10 -8.29 6.74 3.78
C ALA A 10 -8.16 7.01 2.28
N THR A 11 -7.22 7.85 1.88
CA THR A 11 -6.82 7.93 0.47
C THR A 11 -5.33 7.73 0.39
N THR A 12 -4.95 6.74 -0.41
CA THR A 12 -3.56 6.32 -0.55
C THR A 12 -3.27 6.10 -2.03
N ILE A 13 -2.12 6.57 -2.47
CA ILE A 13 -1.67 6.47 -3.84
C ILE A 13 -0.26 5.88 -3.91
N GLY A 14 0.08 5.33 -5.06
CA GLY A 14 1.44 5.01 -5.42
C GLY A 14 1.66 5.11 -6.91
N MET A 15 2.90 5.32 -7.32
CA MET A 15 3.31 5.32 -8.73
C MET A 15 4.75 4.88 -8.91
N VAL A 16 5.03 4.35 -10.10
CA VAL A 16 6.35 4.03 -10.60
C VAL A 16 6.89 5.23 -11.35
N CYS A 17 8.05 5.73 -10.92
CA CYS A 17 8.81 6.76 -11.62
C CYS A 17 10.00 6.11 -12.35
N LYS A 18 10.62 6.82 -13.29
CA LYS A 18 11.77 6.26 -14.02
C LYS A 18 12.98 5.93 -13.13
N ASP A 19 13.11 6.65 -12.01
CA ASP A 19 14.22 6.57 -11.05
C ASP A 19 13.79 6.02 -9.68
N GLY A 20 12.53 5.61 -9.52
CA GLY A 20 12.08 5.00 -8.28
C GLY A 20 10.58 4.76 -8.19
N VAL A 21 10.05 4.79 -6.96
CA VAL A 21 8.62 4.67 -6.69
C VAL A 21 8.20 5.70 -5.66
N LEU A 22 6.96 6.16 -5.75
CA LEU A 22 6.33 7.04 -4.76
C LEU A 22 5.16 6.30 -4.09
N LEU A 23 5.03 6.50 -2.79
CA LEU A 23 3.91 6.05 -1.99
C LEU A 23 3.49 7.20 -1.07
N ALA A 24 2.22 7.60 -1.18
CA ALA A 24 1.69 8.72 -0.41
C ALA A 24 0.33 8.39 0.18
N SER A 25 0.05 8.94 1.35
CA SER A 25 -1.24 8.78 2.01
C SER A 25 -1.52 9.96 2.92
N GLU A 26 -2.79 10.31 3.04
CA GLU A 26 -3.25 11.31 4.00
C GLU A 26 -3.10 10.81 5.46
N ARG A 27 -3.00 11.73 6.43
CA ARG A 27 -2.73 11.41 7.86
C ARG A 27 -3.94 11.48 8.79
N ARG A 28 -5.10 11.91 8.29
CA ARG A 28 -6.37 11.96 9.02
C ARG A 28 -6.89 10.55 9.27
N TYR A 29 -7.33 10.29 10.48
CA TYR A 29 -8.05 9.08 10.86
C TYR A 29 -9.32 9.49 11.57
N ALA A 30 -10.46 9.00 11.07
CA ALA A 30 -11.77 9.42 11.55
C ALA A 30 -12.68 8.20 11.81
N TYR A 31 -13.63 8.40 12.72
CA TYR A 31 -14.80 7.55 12.92
C TYR A 31 -16.05 8.37 12.63
N GLY A 32 -16.67 8.12 11.48
CA GLY A 32 -17.70 8.99 10.91
C GLY A 32 -17.18 10.42 10.75
N SER A 33 -17.86 11.35 11.39
CA SER A 33 -17.47 12.77 11.43
C SER A 33 -16.43 13.11 12.50
N PHE A 34 -16.10 12.18 13.39
CA PHE A 34 -15.17 12.41 14.49
C PHE A 34 -13.71 12.15 14.06
N VAL A 35 -12.87 13.19 14.03
CA VAL A 35 -11.44 13.05 13.74
C VAL A 35 -10.72 12.54 14.97
N MET A 36 -10.36 11.26 14.95
CA MET A 36 -9.62 10.58 16.02
C MET A 36 -8.13 11.00 16.03
N SER A 37 -7.54 11.18 14.85
CA SER A 37 -6.14 11.61 14.72
C SER A 37 -5.89 12.35 13.41
N LYS A 38 -4.92 13.25 13.43
CA LYS A 38 -4.37 13.91 12.22
C LYS A 38 -2.94 13.45 11.89
N ALA A 39 -2.43 12.48 12.63
CA ALA A 39 -1.05 11.99 12.55
C ALA A 39 -0.96 10.48 12.29
N ALA A 40 -2.05 9.85 11.86
CA ALA A 40 -2.06 8.42 11.57
C ALA A 40 -1.15 8.11 10.37
N LYS A 41 -0.15 7.26 10.58
CA LYS A 41 0.71 6.78 9.50
C LYS A 41 0.01 5.64 8.77
N LYS A 42 -0.06 5.74 7.44
CA LYS A 42 -0.62 4.71 6.55
C LYS A 42 0.36 4.26 5.47
N VAL A 43 1.57 4.82 5.49
CA VAL A 43 2.71 4.37 4.69
C VAL A 43 3.74 3.77 5.65
N PHE A 44 4.17 2.54 5.34
CA PHE A 44 5.00 1.71 6.19
C PHE A 44 6.17 1.15 5.40
N ARG A 45 7.35 1.15 6.00
CA ARG A 45 8.54 0.51 5.44
C ARG A 45 8.52 -0.99 5.77
N ILE A 46 8.64 -1.85 4.75
CA ILE A 46 8.76 -3.31 4.94
C ILE A 46 10.22 -3.75 4.96
N THR A 47 10.99 -3.30 3.98
CA THR A 47 12.45 -3.46 3.90
C THR A 47 13.07 -2.11 3.57
N ASP A 48 14.39 -2.01 3.50
CA ASP A 48 15.05 -0.75 3.13
C ASP A 48 14.70 -0.24 1.72
N LYS A 49 14.19 -1.13 0.86
CA LYS A 49 13.87 -0.82 -0.55
C LYS A 49 12.40 -1.02 -0.91
N ILE A 50 11.56 -1.44 0.04
CA ILE A 50 10.15 -1.78 -0.20
C ILE A 50 9.27 -1.12 0.85
N GLY A 51 8.30 -0.35 0.38
CA GLY A 51 7.26 0.28 1.18
C GLY A 51 5.88 -0.27 0.85
N VAL A 52 4.95 -0.06 1.77
CA VAL A 52 3.54 -0.37 1.61
C VAL A 52 2.72 0.81 2.08
N ALA A 53 1.74 1.21 1.28
CA ALA A 53 0.76 2.20 1.64
C ALA A 53 -0.62 1.55 1.69
N CYS A 54 -1.40 1.85 2.72
CA CYS A 54 -2.66 1.17 2.97
C CYS A 54 -3.84 2.14 3.08
N ALA A 55 -5.05 1.66 2.80
CA ALA A 55 -6.31 2.32 3.11
C ALA A 55 -7.29 1.38 3.83
N GLY A 56 -8.18 1.91 4.68
CA GLY A 56 -9.07 1.12 5.54
C GLY A 56 -8.77 1.24 7.05
N ILE A 57 -8.90 0.13 7.79
CA ILE A 57 -8.71 0.11 9.26
C ILE A 57 -7.21 0.14 9.63
N VAL A 58 -6.81 1.19 10.34
CA VAL A 58 -5.40 1.39 10.77
C VAL A 58 -4.85 0.22 11.59
N GLY A 59 -5.65 -0.39 12.46
CA GLY A 59 -5.23 -1.56 13.23
C GLY A 59 -4.83 -2.74 12.33
N ASP A 60 -5.65 -3.06 11.33
CA ASP A 60 -5.38 -4.12 10.37
C ASP A 60 -4.12 -3.83 9.56
N MET A 61 -3.93 -2.57 9.12
CA MET A 61 -2.70 -2.15 8.45
C MET A 61 -1.45 -2.40 9.30
N GLN A 62 -1.52 -2.05 10.59
CA GLN A 62 -0.40 -2.21 11.50
C GLN A 62 -0.07 -3.68 11.77
N VAL A 63 -1.08 -4.55 11.87
CA VAL A 63 -0.89 -5.99 12.03
C VAL A 63 -0.29 -6.58 10.75
N LEU A 64 -0.91 -6.31 9.60
CA LEU A 64 -0.47 -6.82 8.30
C LEU A 64 0.97 -6.44 7.99
N THR A 65 1.32 -5.16 8.17
CA THR A 65 2.68 -4.67 7.89
C THR A 65 3.70 -5.21 8.88
N ARG A 66 3.33 -5.39 10.16
CA ARG A 66 4.21 -6.01 11.16
C ARG A 66 4.49 -7.48 10.83
N GLU A 67 3.47 -8.25 10.43
CA GLU A 67 3.64 -9.63 10.00
C GLU A 67 4.50 -9.74 8.74
N ALA A 68 4.20 -8.91 7.73
CA ALA A 68 4.99 -8.87 6.50
C ALA A 68 6.46 -8.55 6.76
N ARG A 69 6.75 -7.58 7.64
CA ARG A 69 8.12 -7.26 8.07
C ARG A 69 8.82 -8.44 8.72
N ALA A 70 8.15 -9.12 9.66
CA ALA A 70 8.74 -10.28 10.34
C ALA A 70 9.10 -11.39 9.35
N TRP A 71 8.19 -11.74 8.46
CA TRP A 71 8.44 -12.73 7.42
C TRP A 71 9.54 -12.33 6.45
N MET A 72 9.60 -11.05 6.05
CA MET A 72 10.67 -10.55 5.18
C MET A 72 12.03 -10.53 5.88
N SER A 73 12.08 -10.32 7.19
CA SER A 73 13.31 -10.46 7.99
C SER A 73 13.77 -11.91 8.07
N ILE A 74 12.86 -12.84 8.35
CA ILE A 74 13.16 -14.29 8.37
C ILE A 74 13.67 -14.73 6.99
N TYR A 75 12.97 -14.34 5.93
CA TYR A 75 13.36 -14.67 4.57
C TYR A 75 14.78 -14.19 4.22
N GLN A 76 15.12 -12.95 4.57
CA GLN A 76 16.45 -12.40 4.32
C GLN A 76 17.53 -13.13 5.10
N TYR A 77 17.23 -13.50 6.35
CA TYR A 77 18.14 -14.28 7.19
C TYR A 77 18.39 -15.68 6.62
N GLU A 78 17.34 -16.40 6.22
CA GLU A 78 17.44 -17.77 5.72
C GLU A 78 18.02 -17.89 4.30
N ARG A 79 17.74 -16.89 3.46
CA ARG A 79 18.11 -16.94 2.03
C ARG A 79 19.36 -16.12 1.70
N GLU A 80 19.90 -15.40 2.67
CA GLU A 80 21.05 -14.49 2.54
C GLU A 80 20.90 -13.52 1.35
N ARG A 81 19.65 -13.15 1.03
CA ARG A 81 19.33 -12.27 -0.10
C ARG A 81 18.14 -11.39 0.20
N GLN A 82 18.14 -10.19 -0.37
CA GLN A 82 17.01 -9.28 -0.24
C GLN A 82 15.76 -9.83 -0.95
N ALA A 83 14.59 -9.61 -0.34
CA ALA A 83 13.33 -9.91 -0.99
C ALA A 83 13.09 -8.93 -2.14
N THR A 84 12.57 -9.43 -3.26
CA THR A 84 12.10 -8.60 -4.37
C THR A 84 10.73 -8.00 -4.05
N VAL A 85 10.33 -6.91 -4.72
CA VAL A 85 8.99 -6.31 -4.56
C VAL A 85 7.91 -7.37 -4.79
N LYS A 86 8.06 -8.15 -5.86
CA LYS A 86 7.15 -9.26 -6.21
C LYS A 86 7.06 -10.34 -5.13
N ASN A 87 8.17 -10.69 -4.46
CA ASN A 87 8.15 -11.68 -3.38
C ASN A 87 7.39 -11.16 -2.16
N THR A 88 7.65 -9.91 -1.77
CA THR A 88 6.91 -9.25 -0.69
C THR A 88 5.42 -9.14 -1.03
N ALA A 89 5.09 -8.79 -2.27
CA ALA A 89 3.70 -8.67 -2.70
C ALA A 89 2.94 -10.01 -2.67
N LYS A 90 3.57 -11.09 -3.14
CA LYS A 90 3.01 -12.45 -3.02
C LYS A 90 2.82 -12.89 -1.57
N LEU A 91 3.76 -12.57 -0.69
CA LEU A 91 3.61 -12.88 0.73
C LEU A 91 2.38 -12.16 1.30
N ILE A 92 2.24 -10.86 1.06
CA ILE A 92 1.13 -10.07 1.58
C ILE A 92 -0.20 -10.57 1.00
N ALA A 93 -0.25 -10.91 -0.29
CA ALA A 93 -1.41 -11.54 -0.92
C ALA A 93 -1.82 -12.84 -0.21
N ASN A 94 -0.85 -13.69 0.13
CA ASN A 94 -1.12 -14.92 0.89
C ASN A 94 -1.60 -14.63 2.32
N LEU A 95 -1.03 -13.63 3.01
CA LEU A 95 -1.46 -13.23 4.35
C LEU A 95 -2.91 -12.73 4.35
N LEU A 96 -3.30 -11.97 3.33
CA LEU A 96 -4.67 -11.47 3.14
C LEU A 96 -5.62 -12.63 2.79
N SER A 97 -5.25 -13.44 1.80
CA SER A 97 -6.05 -14.57 1.33
C SER A 97 -6.29 -15.62 2.42
N SER A 98 -5.29 -15.88 3.26
CA SER A 98 -5.41 -16.82 4.39
C SER A 98 -6.50 -16.43 5.39
N ARG A 99 -6.86 -15.14 5.43
CA ARG A 99 -7.87 -14.57 6.32
C ARG A 99 -9.18 -14.26 5.61
N ARG A 100 -9.43 -14.77 4.40
CA ARG A 100 -10.64 -14.47 3.60
C ARG A 100 -11.99 -14.62 4.33
N MET A 101 -12.07 -15.46 5.37
CA MET A 101 -13.29 -15.62 6.19
C MET A 101 -13.51 -14.46 7.17
N PHE A 102 -12.43 -13.84 7.63
CA PHE A 102 -12.39 -12.67 8.51
C PHE A 102 -11.28 -11.72 8.03
N PRO A 103 -11.50 -11.06 6.88
CA PRO A 103 -10.43 -10.35 6.17
C PRO A 103 -9.94 -9.15 6.98
N PHE A 104 -8.67 -8.82 6.79
CA PHE A 104 -8.20 -7.49 7.14
C PHE A 104 -8.92 -6.48 6.25
N LEU A 105 -9.53 -5.46 6.86
CA LEU A 105 -10.20 -4.39 6.14
C LEU A 105 -9.16 -3.34 5.71
N ALA A 106 -8.22 -3.80 4.88
CA ALA A 106 -7.12 -3.03 4.36
C ALA A 106 -6.90 -3.30 2.86
N GLU A 107 -6.98 -2.25 2.06
CA GLU A 107 -6.46 -2.22 0.69
C GLU A 107 -5.00 -1.79 0.74
N THR A 108 -4.14 -2.36 -0.10
CA THR A 108 -2.71 -2.09 -0.03
C THR A 108 -2.08 -1.86 -1.40
N ILE A 109 -1.18 -0.88 -1.46
CA ILE A 109 -0.28 -0.63 -2.56
C ILE A 109 1.12 -0.94 -2.06
N ILE A 110 1.82 -1.84 -2.73
CA ILE A 110 3.19 -2.24 -2.42
C ILE A 110 4.07 -1.72 -3.53
N ALA A 111 5.12 -1.00 -3.18
CA ALA A 111 6.07 -0.50 -4.17
C ALA A 111 7.49 -0.55 -3.63
N GLY A 112 8.44 -0.72 -4.53
CA GLY A 112 9.85 -0.65 -4.17
C GLY A 112 10.76 -0.69 -5.39
N VAL A 113 12.06 -0.65 -5.13
CA VAL A 113 13.09 -0.78 -6.16
C VAL A 113 13.98 -1.97 -5.81
N THR A 114 13.90 -3.04 -6.59
CA THR A 114 14.75 -4.22 -6.38
C THR A 114 15.49 -4.54 -7.66
N GLU A 115 16.80 -4.80 -7.55
CA GLU A 115 17.68 -5.06 -8.70
C GLU A 115 17.64 -3.92 -9.75
N GLY A 116 17.49 -2.67 -9.29
CA GLY A 116 17.42 -1.48 -10.15
C GLY A 116 16.08 -1.29 -10.87
N LYS A 117 15.11 -2.17 -10.64
CA LYS A 117 13.79 -2.10 -11.27
C LYS A 117 12.74 -1.58 -10.28
N PRO A 118 12.09 -0.44 -10.57
CA PRO A 118 10.94 0.02 -9.80
C PRO A 118 9.71 -0.81 -10.18
N GLU A 119 8.99 -1.29 -9.17
CA GLU A 119 7.78 -2.10 -9.35
C GLU A 119 6.71 -1.69 -8.33
N LEU A 120 5.45 -1.76 -8.75
CA LEU A 120 4.29 -1.50 -7.91
C LEU A 120 3.24 -2.60 -8.11
N TYR A 121 2.57 -2.96 -7.02
CA TYR A 121 1.49 -3.93 -6.97
C TYR A 121 0.34 -3.43 -6.12
N VAL A 122 -0.89 -3.73 -6.54
CA VAL A 122 -2.12 -3.42 -5.83
C VAL A 122 -2.75 -4.71 -5.32
N LEU A 123 -3.22 -4.68 -4.08
CA LEU A 123 -3.89 -5.80 -3.43
C LEU A 123 -5.17 -5.36 -2.72
N ASP A 124 -6.19 -6.19 -2.86
CA ASP A 124 -7.47 -6.05 -2.18
C ASP A 124 -7.49 -6.86 -0.87
N PRO A 125 -8.51 -6.67 0.00
CA PRO A 125 -8.66 -7.41 1.25
C PRO A 125 -8.71 -8.94 1.14
N ILE A 126 -9.00 -9.50 -0.03
CA ILE A 126 -9.11 -10.96 -0.26
C ILE A 126 -7.83 -11.57 -0.84
N GLY A 127 -6.81 -10.74 -1.09
CA GLY A 127 -5.49 -11.17 -1.54
C GLY A 127 -5.32 -11.24 -3.06
N SER A 128 -6.16 -10.54 -3.82
CA SER A 128 -5.85 -10.28 -5.24
C SER A 128 -4.51 -9.55 -5.34
N LEU A 129 -3.76 -9.79 -6.41
CA LEU A 129 -2.45 -9.20 -6.64
C LEU A 129 -2.31 -8.81 -8.09
N LEU A 130 -2.26 -7.51 -8.36
CA LEU A 130 -2.17 -6.95 -9.71
C LEU A 130 -0.94 -6.05 -9.83
N PRO A 131 -0.07 -6.23 -10.85
CA PRO A 131 0.97 -5.27 -11.15
C PRO A 131 0.35 -4.01 -11.78
N ASP A 132 0.87 -2.85 -11.41
CA ASP A 132 0.42 -1.58 -12.00
C ASP A 132 1.57 -0.56 -12.10
N LYS A 133 1.36 0.51 -12.86
CA LYS A 133 2.26 1.66 -12.98
C LYS A 133 1.92 2.74 -11.97
N PHE A 134 0.64 2.91 -11.67
CA PHE A 134 0.16 3.78 -10.61
C PHE A 134 -1.13 3.20 -10.04
N ALA A 135 -1.49 3.61 -8.83
CA ALA A 135 -2.69 3.12 -8.18
C ALA A 135 -3.20 4.12 -7.14
N ALA A 136 -4.50 4.07 -6.91
CA ALA A 136 -5.15 4.76 -5.81
C ALA A 136 -6.12 3.80 -5.11
N VAL A 137 -6.11 3.80 -3.78
CA VAL A 137 -6.96 2.95 -2.93
C VAL A 137 -7.62 3.76 -1.81
N GLY A 138 -8.75 3.24 -1.32
CA GLY A 138 -9.58 3.86 -0.30
C GLY A 138 -10.63 4.85 -0.80
N THR A 139 -11.24 5.58 0.12
CA THR A 139 -12.47 6.37 -0.12
C THR A 139 -12.29 7.54 -1.09
N GLY A 140 -11.07 8.04 -1.28
CA GLY A 140 -10.76 9.09 -2.27
C GLY A 140 -10.18 8.56 -3.58
N ALA A 141 -10.10 7.23 -3.76
CA ALA A 141 -9.43 6.62 -4.91
C ALA A 141 -10.02 7.07 -6.25
N GLN A 142 -11.36 7.18 -6.35
CA GLN A 142 -12.03 7.61 -7.59
C GLN A 142 -11.64 9.01 -8.05
N ILE A 143 -11.33 9.92 -7.10
CA ILE A 143 -10.87 11.27 -7.44
C ILE A 143 -9.37 11.23 -7.75
N ALA A 144 -8.59 10.55 -6.91
CA ALA A 144 -7.15 10.46 -7.06
C ALA A 144 -6.73 9.79 -8.38
N ILE A 145 -7.44 8.74 -8.80
CA ILE A 145 -7.13 8.04 -10.05
C ILE A 145 -7.31 8.94 -11.27
N GLY A 146 -8.33 9.81 -11.29
CA GLY A 146 -8.53 10.75 -12.39
C GLY A 146 -7.39 11.77 -12.51
N VAL A 147 -6.83 12.22 -11.38
CA VAL A 147 -5.64 13.12 -11.40
C VAL A 147 -4.41 12.36 -11.86
N LEU A 148 -4.19 11.15 -11.34
CA LEU A 148 -3.06 10.31 -11.74
C LEU A 148 -3.08 10.01 -13.24
N GLU A 149 -4.23 9.66 -13.81
CA GLU A 149 -4.37 9.39 -15.24
C GLU A 149 -4.06 10.60 -16.14
N LEU A 150 -4.33 11.81 -15.65
CA LEU A 150 -4.09 13.04 -16.41
C LEU A 150 -2.61 13.48 -16.38
N GLU A 151 -1.96 13.34 -15.23
CA GLU A 151 -0.61 13.88 -14.99
C GLU A 151 0.50 12.83 -15.18
N TYR A 152 0.18 11.54 -15.08
CA TYR A 152 1.18 10.46 -15.13
C TYR A 152 1.72 10.24 -16.55
N ASN A 153 3.04 10.03 -16.63
CA ASN A 153 3.72 9.49 -17.80
C ASN A 153 4.92 8.64 -17.36
N GLU A 154 5.38 7.72 -18.22
CA GLU A 154 6.45 6.77 -17.86
C GLU A 154 7.83 7.42 -17.64
N GLU A 155 8.03 8.65 -18.13
CA GLU A 155 9.30 9.39 -18.01
C GLU A 155 9.35 10.32 -16.78
N LEU A 156 8.30 10.30 -15.96
CA LEU A 156 8.20 11.09 -14.75
C LEU A 156 9.30 10.69 -13.76
N SER A 157 10.09 11.68 -13.32
CA SER A 157 11.06 11.51 -12.23
C SER A 157 10.40 11.58 -10.85
N LEU A 158 11.08 11.09 -9.82
CA LEU A 158 10.64 11.21 -8.43
C LEU A 158 10.37 12.67 -8.04
N ASP A 159 11.29 13.59 -8.39
CA ASP A 159 11.14 15.02 -8.06
C ASP A 159 9.90 15.65 -8.72
N GLN A 160 9.60 15.25 -9.96
CA GLN A 160 8.41 15.72 -10.67
C GLN A 160 7.12 15.08 -10.14
N GLY A 161 7.19 13.84 -9.66
CA GLY A 161 6.04 13.15 -9.07
C GLY A 161 5.72 13.58 -7.64
N GLU A 162 6.69 14.17 -6.92
CA GLU A 162 6.48 14.74 -5.58
C GLU A 162 5.90 16.16 -5.62
N ALA A 163 6.21 16.93 -6.67
CA ALA A 163 5.77 18.31 -6.87
C ALA A 163 4.27 18.44 -7.16
#